data_AF-A0A1M5LEX8-F1
#
_entry.id   AF-A0A1M5LEX8-F1
#
_cell.length_a   1.000
_cell.length_b   1.000
_cell.length_c   1.000
_cell.angle_alpha   90.00
_cell.angle_beta   90.00
_cell.angle_gamma   90.00
#
_symmetry.space_group_name_H-M   'P 1'
#
loop_
_entity.id
_entity.type
_entity.pdbx_description
1 polymer ?
#
loop_
_entity_poly.entity_id
_entity_poly.type
_entity_poly.pdbx_seq_one_letter_code
_entity_poly.pdbx_strand_id
1 'polypeptide(L)' 'MDFITYATRLEYLIDLARKDKIPSPHILGKKFECSERTVRRMINVLRDKGFVIKYDAKNQKYSCLKS' A
#
# COMPACT_ATOMS: atom_id res chain seq x y z
N MET A 1 5.27 10.42 -12.74
CA MET A 1 5.48 9.05 -12.24
C MET A 1 5.15 8.15 -13.41
N ASP A 2 6.14 7.46 -13.96
CA ASP A 2 5.92 6.70 -15.18
C ASP A 2 5.16 5.41 -14.88
N PHE A 3 4.44 4.92 -15.89
CA PHE A 3 3.56 3.76 -15.76
C PHE A 3 4.29 2.54 -15.20
N ILE A 4 5.53 2.30 -15.64
CA ILE A 4 6.38 1.20 -15.20
C ILE A 4 6.65 1.31 -13.68
N THR A 5 7.07 2.48 -13.21
CA THR A 5 7.36 2.72 -11.79
C THR A 5 6.12 2.55 -10.92
N TYR A 6 4.95 2.95 -11.41
CA TYR A 6 3.69 2.77 -10.69
C TYR A 6 3.30 1.29 -10.56
N ALA A 7 3.44 0.52 -11.64
CA ALA A 7 3.16 -0.91 -11.64
C ALA A 7 4.07 -1.68 -10.67
N THR A 8 5.39 -1.42 -10.71
CA THR A 8 6.35 -2.05 -9.80
C THR A 8 6.05 -1.74 -8.32
N ARG A 9 5.60 -0.52 -8.02
CA ARG A 9 5.21 -0.13 -6.65
C ARG A 9 3.97 -0.88 -6.17
N LEU A 10 2.98 -1.08 -7.06
CA LEU A 10 1.81 -1.89 -6.74
C LEU A 10 2.19 -3.35 -6.47
N GLU A 11 3.05 -3.95 -7.28
CA GLU A 11 3.57 -5.30 -7.05
C GLU A 11 4.29 -5.41 -5.70
N TYR A 12 5.14 -4.43 -5.40
CA TYR A 12 5.82 -4.38 -4.10
C TYR A 12 4.84 -4.30 -2.93
N LEU A 13 3.77 -3.50 -3.05
CA LEU A 13 2.73 -3.40 -2.03
C LEU A 13 1.92 -4.71 -1.89
N ILE A 14 1.66 -5.43 -2.99
CA ILE A 14 1.04 -6.76 -2.96
C ILE A 14 1.92 -7.73 -2.18
N ASP A 15 3.23 -7.69 -2.41
CA ASP A 15 4.18 -8.58 -1.75
C ASP A 15 4.26 -8.30 -0.23
N LEU A 16 4.19 -7.02 0.16
CA LEU A 16 4.07 -6.60 1.56
C LEU A 16 2.72 -6.99 2.17
N ALA A 17 1.63 -6.89 1.41
CA ALA A 17 0.29 -7.28 1.84
C ALA A 17 0.23 -8.78 2.14
N ARG A 18 0.82 -9.62 1.28
CA ARG A 18 0.94 -11.07 1.49
C ARG A 18 1.72 -11.43 2.76
N LYS A 19 2.70 -10.59 3.12
CA LYS A 19 3.55 -10.73 4.31
C LYS A 19 2.96 -10.08 5.57
N ASP A 20 1.79 -9.45 5.45
CA ASP A 20 1.13 -8.65 6.50
C ASP A 20 2.05 -7.59 7.15
N LYS A 21 2.90 -6.98 6.32
CA LYS A 21 3.97 -6.06 6.73
C LYS A 21 3.85 -4.69 6.07
N ILE A 22 2.64 -4.26 5.73
CA ILE A 22 2.46 -2.97 5.04
C ILE A 22 2.76 -1.82 6.03
N PRO A 23 3.80 -0.99 5.77
CA PRO A 23 4.14 0.15 6.62
C PRO A 23 3.08 1.25 6.56
N SER A 24 3.23 2.27 7.42
CA SER A 24 2.36 3.45 7.36
C SER A 24 2.45 4.15 6.00
N PRO A 25 1.38 4.85 5.57
CA PRO A 25 1.41 5.62 4.33
C PRO A 25 2.53 6.67 4.31
N HIS A 26 2.91 7.20 5.48
CA HIS A 26 4.03 8.12 5.65
C HIS A 26 5.38 7.49 5.28
N ILE A 27 5.67 6.28 5.79
CA ILE A 27 6.91 5.54 5.50
C ILE A 27 6.97 5.16 4.01
N LEU A 28 5.86 4.68 3.47
CA LEU A 28 5.75 4.34 2.04
C LEU A 28 5.91 5.59 1.17
N GLY A 29 5.36 6.73 1.58
CA GLY A 29 5.50 8.01 0.89
C GLY A 29 6.96 8.44 0.80
N LYS A 30 7.71 8.36 1.90
CA LYS A 30 9.16 8.60 1.92
C LYS A 30 9.92 7.62 1.03
N LYS A 31 9.64 6.32 1.13
CA LYS A 31 10.33 5.27 0.35
C LYS A 31 10.08 5.39 -1.16
N PHE A 32 8.89 5.80 -1.55
CA PHE A 32 8.49 5.96 -2.95
C PHE A 32 8.66 7.39 -3.45
N GLU A 33 9.18 8.29 -2.61
CA GLU A 33 9.33 9.72 -2.92
C GLU A 33 8.03 10.30 -3.51
N CYS A 34 6.91 9.99 -2.86
CA CYS A 34 5.59 10.44 -3.30
C CYS A 34 4.71 10.83 -2.11
N SER A 35 3.61 11.54 -2.40
CA SER A 35 2.67 11.94 -1.37
C SER A 35 1.99 10.75 -0.71
N GLU A 36 1.64 10.88 0.57
CA GLU A 36 0.80 9.89 1.27
C GLU A 36 -0.54 9.67 0.56
N ARG A 37 -1.08 10.72 -0.09
CA ARG A 37 -2.29 10.62 -0.92
C ARG A 37 -2.11 9.64 -2.08
N THR A 38 -0.94 9.63 -2.72
CA THR A 38 -0.61 8.68 -3.78
C THR A 38 -0.53 7.26 -3.25
N VAL A 39 0.09 7.05 -2.09
CA VAL A 39 0.12 5.73 -1.43
C VAL A 39 -1.29 5.25 -1.12
N ARG A 40 -2.15 6.10 -0.54
CA ARG A 40 -3.55 5.76 -0.25
C ARG A 40 -4.32 5.38 -1.52
N ARG A 41 -4.07 6.07 -2.64
CA ARG A 41 -4.64 5.70 -3.95
C ARG A 41 -4.17 4.33 -4.41
N MET A 42 -2.88 4.03 -4.29
CA MET A 42 -2.34 2.70 -4.62
C MET A 42 -2.99 1.60 -3.77
N ILE A 43 -3.15 1.82 -2.47
CA ILE A 43 -3.84 0.88 -1.57
C ILE A 43 -5.30 0.69 -1.97
N ASN A 44 -6.01 1.75 -2.38
CA ASN A 44 -7.38 1.63 -2.88
C ASN A 44 -7.44 0.79 -4.16
N VAL A 45 -6.51 0.99 -5.10
CA VAL A 45 -6.43 0.14 -6.31
C VAL A 45 -6.21 -1.34 -5.94
N LEU A 46 -5.44 -1.62 -4.89
CA LEU A 46 -5.30 -2.99 -4.41
C LEU A 46 -6.59 -3.53 -3.79
N ARG A 47 -7.36 -2.71 -3.07
CA ARG A 47 -8.70 -3.10 -2.58
C ARG A 47 -9.65 -3.44 -3.73
N ASP A 48 -9.65 -2.62 -4.78
CA ASP A 48 -10.48 -2.85 -5.97
C ASP A 48 -10.08 -4.15 -6.69
N LYS A 49 -8.82 -4.56 -6.59
CA LYS A 49 -8.31 -5.85 -7.09
C LYS A 49 -8.64 -7.05 -6.18
N GLY A 50 -9.35 -6.83 -5.08
CA GLY A 50 -9.79 -7.89 -4.15
C GLY A 50 -8.90 -8.10 -2.93
N PHE A 51 -7.88 -7.27 -2.69
CA PHE A 51 -7.07 -7.35 -1.48
C PHE A 51 -7.76 -6.67 -0.29
N VAL A 52 -8.01 -7.39 0.81
CA VAL A 52 -8.65 -6.82 2.00
C VAL A 52 -7.61 -6.11 2.89
N ILE A 53 -7.22 -4.91 2.48
CA ILE A 53 -6.26 -4.07 3.21
C ILE A 53 -7.03 -3.10 4.12
N LYS A 54 -6.93 -3.26 5.44
CA LYS A 54 -7.51 -2.32 6.42
C LYS A 54 -6.44 -1.39 6.98
N TYR A 55 -6.83 -0.15 7.24
CA TYR A 55 -5.99 0.80 7.93
C TYR A 55 -6.30 0.75 9.43
N ASP A 56 -5.28 0.48 10.23
CA ASP A 56 -5.33 0.62 11.67
C ASP A 56 -4.84 2.03 12.03
N ALA A 57 -5.76 2.90 12.42
CA ALA A 57 -5.45 4.26 12.82
C ALA A 57 -4.67 4.32 14.15
N LYS A 58 -4.86 3.35 15.05
CA LYS A 58 -4.21 3.32 16.37
C LYS A 58 -2.72 3.02 16.22
N ASN A 59 -2.39 2.09 15.34
CA ASN A 59 -1.00 1.72 15.04
C ASN A 59 -0.42 2.43 13.81
N GLN A 60 -1.24 3.24 13.11
CA GLN A 60 -0.94 3.91 11.84
C GLN A 60 -0.41 2.96 10.75
N LYS A 61 -0.83 1.70 10.76
CA LYS A 61 -0.35 0.65 9.87
C LYS A 61 -1.48 0.10 9.01
N TYR A 62 -1.11 -0.58 7.95
CA TYR A 62 -2.06 -1.36 7.17
C TYR A 62 -1.88 -2.84 7.49
N SER A 63 -3.00 -3.54 7.68
CA SER A 63 -3.04 -4.99 7.82
C SER A 63 -3.86 -5.59 6.68
N CYS A 64 -3.36 -6.68 6.11
CA CYS A 64 -4.09 -7.47 5.14
C CYS A 64 -4.83 -8.57 5.89
N LEU A 65 -6.15 -8.46 6.01
CA LEU A 65 -6.95 -9.59 6.47
C LEU A 65 -6.97 -10.61 5.33
N LYS A 66 -6.37 -11.77 5.56
CA LYS A 66 -6.62 -12.93 4.69
C LYS A 66 -8.09 -13.29 4.84
N SER A 67 -8.82 -13.32 3.73
CA SER A 67 -10.09 -14.04 3.64
C SER A 67 -9.84 -15.53 3.51
#